data_AF-A0A3D5X6F8-F1
#
_entry.id   AF-A0A3D5X6F8-F1
#
_cell.length_a   1.000
_cell.length_b   1.000
_cell.length_c   1.000
_cell.angle_alpha   90.00
_cell.angle_beta   90.00
_cell.angle_gamma   90.00
#
_symmetry.space_group_name_H-M   'P 1'
#
loop_
_entity.id
_entity.type
_entity.pdbx_description
1 polymer ?
#
loop_
_entity_poly.entity_id
_entity_poly.type
_entity_poly.pdbx_seq_one_letter_code
_entity_poly.pdbx_strand_id
1 'polypeptide(L)' 'ATVYGLGSGVGWFLAIVGIAAIREKLKYSNVPAPLRGLGITFIVTGLMGIAFMTFMGIKL' A
#
# COMPACT_ATOMS: atom_id res chain seq x y z
N ALA A 1 -21.24 0.78 -15.35
CA ALA A 1 -21.18 1.27 -13.95
C ALA A 1 -20.71 0.17 -12.98
N THR A 2 -21.36 -1.00 -12.96
CA THR A 2 -21.07 -2.10 -12.02
C THR A 2 -19.62 -2.60 -12.07
N VAL A 3 -19.06 -2.77 -13.27
CA VAL A 3 -17.67 -3.24 -13.46
C VAL A 3 -16.64 -2.20 -12.99
N TYR A 4 -16.91 -0.91 -13.22
CA TYR A 4 -16.05 0.17 -12.74
C TYR A 4 -16.11 0.32 -11.21
N GLY A 5 -17.29 0.17 -10.60
CA GLY A 5 -17.46 0.16 -9.15
C GLY A 5 -16.78 -1.04 -8.48
N LEU A 6 -16.92 -2.24 -9.07
CA LEU A 6 -16.23 -3.43 -8.58
C LEU A 6 -14.71 -3.33 -8.77
N GLY A 7 -14.24 -2.89 -9.93
CA GLY A 7 -12.81 -2.72 -10.19
C GLY A 7 -12.15 -1.69 -9.28
N SER A 8 -12.80 -0.54 -9.08
CA SER A 8 -12.29 0.50 -8.15
C SER A 8 -12.35 0.06 -6.68
N GLY A 9 -13.42 -0.65 -6.27
CA GLY A 9 -13.53 -1.22 -4.92
C GLY A 9 -12.46 -2.28 -4.63
N VAL A 10 -12.19 -3.18 -5.58
CA VAL A 10 -11.14 -4.21 -5.45
C VAL A 10 -9.75 -3.58 -5.36
N GLY A 11 -9.47 -2.55 -6.17
CA GLY A 11 -8.20 -1.82 -6.10
C GLY A 11 -7.98 -1.13 -4.76
N TRP A 12 -9.02 -0.49 -4.21
CA TRP A 12 -8.97 0.16 -2.91
C TRP A 12 -8.81 -0.84 -1.76
N PHE A 13 -9.51 -1.97 -1.82
CA PHE A 13 -9.35 -3.07 -0.86
C PHE A 13 -7.91 -3.60 -0.83
N LEU A 14 -7.32 -3.85 -2.00
CA LEU A 14 -5.92 -4.29 -2.12
C LEU A 14 -4.94 -3.28 -1.53
N ALA A 15 -5.19 -1.97 -1.72
CA ALA A 15 -4.34 -0.92 -1.13
C ALA A 15 -4.37 -0.95 0.40
N ILE A 16 -5.54 -1.12 1.01
CA ILE A 16 -5.68 -1.17 2.47
C ILE A 16 -5.02 -2.41 3.06
N VAL A 17 -5.27 -3.57 2.45
CA VAL A 17 -4.66 -4.84 2.89
C VAL A 17 -3.14 -4.79 2.76
N GLY A 18 -2.62 -4.18 1.68
CA GLY A 18 -1.18 -3.95 1.50
C GLY A 18 -0.55 -3.11 2.61
N ILE A 19 -1.15 -1.97 2.96
CA ILE A 19 -0.68 -1.14 4.09
C ILE A 19 -0.75 -1.93 5.40
N ALA A 20 -1.83 -2.67 5.64
CA ALA A 20 -2.00 -3.46 6.86
C ALA A 20 -0.91 -4.54 6.98
N ALA A 21 -0.66 -5.30 5.92
CA ALA A 21 0.34 -6.35 5.87
C ALA A 21 1.76 -5.80 6.08
N ILE A 22 2.09 -4.66 5.46
CA ILE A 22 3.41 -4.03 5.64
C ILE A 22 3.57 -3.53 7.08
N ARG A 23 2.54 -2.93 7.68
CA ARG A 23 2.55 -2.50 9.09
C ARG A 23 2.71 -3.67 10.05
N GLU A 24 2.07 -4.80 9.77
CA GLU A 24 2.19 -6.02 10.57
C GLU A 24 3.61 -6.61 10.48
N LYS A 25 4.16 -6.71 9.28
CA LYS A 25 5.54 -7.20 9.05
C LYS A 25 6.61 -6.28 9.66
N LEU A 26 6.35 -4.97 9.69
CA LEU A 26 7.19 -4.00 10.38
C LEU A 26 7.12 -4.14 11.90
N LYS A 27 5.97 -4.46 12.49
CA LYS A 27 5.85 -4.72 13.93
C LYS A 27 6.69 -5.92 14.39
N TYR A 28 6.87 -6.92 13.53
CA TYR A 28 7.72 -8.10 13.76
C TYR A 28 9.20 -7.87 13.44
N SER A 29 9.54 -6.81 12.69
CA SER A 29 10.94 -6.49 12.33
C SER A 29 11.51 -5.45 13.29
N ASN A 30 12.82 -5.47 13.52
CA ASN A 30 13.51 -4.60 14.47
C ASN A 30 13.50 -3.14 13.98
N VAL A 31 12.40 -2.42 14.22
CA VAL A 31 12.22 -1.04 13.76
C VAL A 31 12.97 -0.07 14.68
N PRO A 32 13.95 0.71 14.18
CA PRO A 32 14.71 1.65 15.00
C PRO A 32 13.79 2.69 15.65
N ALA A 33 13.98 2.93 16.95
CA ALA A 33 13.11 3.71 17.83
C ALA A 33 12.63 5.08 17.29
N PRO A 34 13.42 5.88 16.53
CA PRO A 34 12.98 7.18 16.02
C PRO A 34 12.06 7.10 14.79
N LEU A 35 12.00 5.96 14.09
CA LEU A 35 11.26 5.78 12.84
C LEU A 35 9.94 5.01 13.04
N ARG A 36 9.67 4.51 14.26
CA ARG A 36 8.42 3.83 14.61
C ARG A 36 7.24 4.80 14.57
N GLY A 37 6.21 4.45 13.80
CA GLY A 37 4.96 5.21 13.75
C GLY A 37 4.82 5.99 12.45
N LEU A 38 5.25 7.25 12.41
CA LEU A 38 4.93 8.14 11.29
C LEU A 38 5.92 8.04 10.12
N GLY A 39 7.24 8.07 10.38
CA GLY A 39 8.25 8.11 9.32
C GLY A 39 8.22 6.89 8.39
N ILE A 40 8.13 5.69 8.97
CA ILE A 40 8.01 4.46 8.19
C ILE A 40 6.68 4.36 7.44
N THR A 41 5.59 4.84 8.01
CA THR A 41 4.29 4.80 7.32
C THR A 41 4.31 5.67 6.06
N PHE A 42 4.99 6.83 6.09
CA PHE A 42 5.19 7.66 4.90
C PHE A 42 6.07 6.98 3.84
N ILE A 43 7.18 6.36 4.24
CA ILE A 43 8.05 5.63 3.32
C ILE A 43 7.30 4.46 2.67
N VAL A 44 6.56 3.69 3.47
CA VAL A 44 5.73 2.58 3.00
C VAL A 44 4.64 3.06 2.05
N THR A 45 3.96 4.16 2.37
CA THR A 45 2.93 4.73 1.50
C THR A 45 3.52 5.22 0.17
N GLY A 46 4.70 5.84 0.19
CA GLY A 46 5.43 6.25 -1.01
C GLY A 46 5.85 5.06 -1.88
N LEU A 47 6.44 4.02 -1.27
CA LEU A 47 6.81 2.78 -1.97
C LEU A 47 5.58 2.06 -2.54
N MET A 48 4.47 2.05 -1.80
CA MET A 48 3.23 1.47 -2.28
C MET A 48 2.68 2.25 -3.48
N GLY A 49 2.76 3.59 -3.47
CA GLY A 49 2.44 4.43 -4.62
C GLY A 49 3.24 4.06 -5.87
N ILE A 50 4.55 3.80 -5.72
CA ILE A 50 5.41 3.33 -6.82
C ILE A 50 4.98 1.94 -7.31
N ALA A 51 4.63 1.02 -6.41
CA ALA A 51 4.10 -0.29 -6.78
C ALA A 51 2.77 -0.19 -7.54
N PHE A 52 1.91 0.77 -7.18
CA PHE A 52 0.68 1.05 -7.92
C PHE A 52 0.94 1.68 -9.29
N MET A 53 2.00 2.48 -9.46
CA MET A 53 2.39 3.02 -10.77
C MET A 53 2.78 1.92 -11.77
N THR A 54 3.26 0.76 -11.32
CA THR A 54 3.51 -0.39 -12.21
C THR A 54 2.25 -0.83 -12.94
N PHE A 55 1.06 -0.68 -12.35
CA PHE A 55 -0.21 -1.00 -12.99
C PHE A 55 -0.70 0.08 -13.98
N MET A 56 -0.14 1.30 -13.95
CA MET A 56 -0.50 2.38 -14.88
C MET A 56 0.07 2.18 -16.30
N GLY A 57 1.09 1.33 -16.45
CA GLY A 57 1.68 1.01 -17.75
C GLY A 57 0.88 0.01 -18.60
N ILE A 58 -0.13 -0.64 -18.00
CA ILE A 58 -1.03 -1.56 -18.70
C ILE A 58 -2.02 -0.73 -19.52
N LYS A 59 -1.60 -0.37 -20.74
CA LYS A 59 -2.48 0.19 -21.77
C LYS A 59 -3.18 -0.98 -22.47
N LEU A 60 -4.51 -0.96 -22.46
CA LEU A 60 -5.33 -1.78 -23.35
C LEU A 60 -5.19 -1.28 -24.79
#